data_AF-A0A0G1PEW2-F1
#
_entry.id   AF-A0A0G1PEW2-F1
#
_cell.length_a   1.000
_cell.length_b   1.000
_cell.length_c   1.000
_cell.angle_alpha   90.00
_cell.angle_beta   90.00
_cell.angle_gamma   90.00
#
_symmetry.space_group_name_H-M   'P 1'
#
loop_
_entity.id
_entity.type
_entity.pdbx_description
1 polymer ?
#
loop_
_entity_poly.entity_id
_entity_poly.type
_entity_poly.pdbx_seq_one_letter_code
_entity_poly.pdbx_strand_id
1 'polypeptide(L)'
;KYEISNHGVTVAGQFYGWYALKYFFFTRKDGVTTLCADTKEALPGRLYLTLNGNNSDEMKPVLEQYLAYLETEPKTFIDKAYDSITGKFAI
;
A
#
# COMPACT_ATOMS: atom_id res chain seq x y z
N LYS A 1 12.21 -8.60 -5.16
CA LYS A 1 12.86 -7.50 -5.90
C LYS A 1 11.77 -6.53 -6.34
N TYR A 2 12.00 -5.24 -6.18
CA TYR A 2 11.09 -4.17 -6.61
C TYR A 2 11.88 -3.17 -7.44
N GLU A 3 11.22 -2.54 -8.41
CA GLU A 3 11.80 -1.52 -9.27
C GLU A 3 10.76 -0.41 -9.47
N ILE A 4 11.17 0.84 -9.29
CA ILE A 4 10.31 2.00 -9.52
C ILE A 4 10.81 2.69 -10.78
N SER A 5 9.90 2.94 -11.71
CA SER A 5 10.15 3.61 -12.98
C SER A 5 9.19 4.78 -13.14
N ASN A 6 9.50 5.72 -14.02
CA ASN A 6 8.62 6.86 -14.32
C ASN A 6 7.23 6.44 -14.85
N HIS A 7 7.09 5.21 -15.32
CA HIS A 7 5.84 4.67 -15.86
C HIS A 7 5.04 3.85 -14.84
N GLY A 8 5.66 3.40 -13.75
CA GLY A 8 5.02 2.51 -12.79
C GLY A 8 5.99 1.82 -11.84
N VAL A 9 5.48 0.86 -11.09
CA VAL A 9 6.24 0.05 -10.15
C VAL A 9 6.20 -1.40 -10.57
N THR A 10 7.36 -2.03 -10.67
CA THR A 10 7.49 -3.47 -10.83
C THR A 10 7.73 -4.10 -9.46
N VAL A 11 6.81 -4.92 -8.98
CA VAL A 11 6.93 -5.67 -7.72
C VAL A 11 6.88 -7.16 -8.02
N ALA A 12 7.87 -7.91 -7.53
CA ALA A 12 7.91 -9.37 -7.68
C ALA A 12 7.77 -9.86 -9.14
N GLY A 13 8.26 -9.08 -10.11
CA GLY A 13 8.19 -9.39 -11.54
C GLY A 13 6.88 -8.99 -12.23
N GLN A 14 5.96 -8.33 -11.51
CA GLN A 14 4.73 -7.78 -12.08
C GLN A 14 4.79 -6.25 -12.15
N PHE A 15 4.50 -5.70 -13.33
CA PHE A 15 4.49 -4.26 -13.58
C PHE A 15 3.11 -3.67 -13.32
N TYR A 16 3.08 -2.60 -12.53
CA TYR A 16 1.89 -1.82 -12.21
C TYR A 16 2.11 -0.37 -12.66
N GLY A 17 1.37 0.05 -13.69
CA GLY A 17 1.40 1.44 -14.13
C GLY A 17 0.84 2.38 -13.05
N TRP A 18 1.35 3.61 -12.96
CA TRP A 18 0.83 4.59 -11.99
C TRP A 18 -0.68 4.82 -12.13
N TYR A 19 -1.21 4.74 -13.35
CA TYR A 19 -2.66 4.87 -13.60
C TYR A 19 -3.49 3.80 -12.88
N ALA A 20 -2.91 2.60 -12.71
CA ALA A 20 -3.54 1.44 -12.08
C ALA A 20 -3.42 1.46 -10.55
N LEU A 21 -2.65 2.40 -9.99
CA LEU A 21 -2.49 2.60 -8.55
C LEU A 21 -3.34 3.79 -8.09
N LYS A 22 -3.84 3.73 -6.86
CA LYS A 22 -4.79 4.71 -6.31
C LYS A 22 -4.13 5.65 -5.32
N TYR A 23 -3.48 5.09 -4.31
CA TYR A 23 -2.76 5.80 -3.26
C TYR A 23 -1.72 4.86 -2.65
N PHE A 24 -0.78 5.42 -1.91
CA PHE A 24 0.19 4.66 -1.14
C PHE A 24 0.32 5.18 0.29
N PHE A 25 0.76 4.33 1.20
CA PHE A 25 1.02 4.66 2.59
C PHE A 25 2.18 3.84 3.12
N PHE A 26 2.84 4.33 4.17
CA PHE A 26 3.86 3.57 4.88
C PHE A 26 3.26 2.97 6.14
N THR A 27 3.56 1.71 6.40
CA THR A 27 3.29 1.05 7.67
C THR A 27 4.60 0.59 8.29
N ARG A 28 4.72 0.71 9.60
CA ARG A 28 5.89 0.24 10.34
C ARG A 28 5.46 -0.88 11.27
N LYS A 29 5.99 -2.08 11.05
CA LYS A 29 5.70 -3.25 11.86
C LYS A 29 7.02 -3.92 12.26
N ASP A 30 7.20 -4.18 13.55
CA ASP A 30 8.41 -4.82 14.10
C ASP A 30 9.73 -4.13 13.69
N GLY A 31 9.71 -2.79 13.64
CA GLY A 31 10.88 -2.00 13.24
C GLY A 31 11.16 -1.96 11.73
N VAL A 32 10.38 -2.71 10.94
CA VAL A 32 10.47 -2.76 9.48
C VAL A 32 9.44 -1.83 8.86
N THR A 33 9.89 -0.93 7.98
CA THR A 33 9.00 -0.07 7.20
C THR A 33 8.54 -0.81 5.95
N THR A 34 7.24 -0.83 5.70
CA THR A 34 6.63 -1.42 4.51
C THR A 34 5.83 -0.35 3.80
N LEU A 35 6.13 -0.15 2.52
CA LEU A 35 5.35 0.66 1.62
C LEU A 35 4.17 -0.16 1.09
N CYS A 36 2.97 0.31 1.33
CA CYS A 36 1.73 -0.29 0.84
C CYS A 36 1.16 0.60 -0.26
N ALA A 37 0.90 0.05 -1.45
CA ALA A 37 0.26 0.75 -2.55
C ALA A 37 -1.04 0.02 -2.96
N ASP A 38 -2.17 0.70 -2.90
CA ASP A 38 -3.47 0.14 -3.29
C ASP A 38 -3.65 0.22 -4.81
N THR A 39 -4.06 -0.88 -5.43
CA THR A 39 -4.40 -0.92 -6.86
C THR A 39 -5.87 -0.53 -7.06
N LYS A 40 -6.18 0.07 -8.21
CA LYS A 40 -7.56 0.30 -8.66
C LYS A 40 -8.19 -0.97 -9.22
N GLU A 41 -7.37 -1.85 -9.79
CA GLU A 41 -7.82 -3.12 -10.35
C GLU A 41 -7.91 -4.21 -9.27
N ALA A 42 -8.84 -5.16 -9.47
CA ALA A 42 -9.26 -6.11 -8.45
C ALA A 42 -8.15 -7.05 -7.93
N LEU A 43 -7.05 -7.23 -8.68
CA LEU A 43 -5.96 -8.11 -8.27
C LEU A 43 -4.59 -7.58 -8.72
N PRO A 44 -3.58 -7.62 -7.82
CA PRO A 44 -3.69 -7.75 -6.37
C PRO A 44 -4.13 -6.41 -5.77
N GLY A 45 -5.24 -6.39 -5.01
CA GLY A 45 -5.83 -5.15 -4.45
C GLY A 45 -4.87 -4.24 -3.64
N ARG A 46 -3.72 -4.78 -3.20
CA ARG A 46 -2.67 -4.03 -2.51
C ARG A 46 -1.30 -4.66 -2.75
N LEU A 47 -0.32 -3.82 -3.08
CA LEU A 47 1.09 -4.13 -3.17
C LEU A 47 1.78 -3.82 -1.86
N TYR A 48 2.61 -4.75 -1.39
CA TYR A 48 3.41 -4.59 -0.18
C TYR A 48 4.89 -4.65 -0.56
N LEU A 49 5.61 -3.56 -0.30
CA LEU A 49 7.04 -3.43 -0.54
C LEU A 49 7.74 -3.23 0.80
N THR A 50 8.40 -4.26 1.28
CA THR A 50 9.22 -4.17 2.49
C THR A 50 10.48 -3.35 2.20
N LEU A 51 10.63 -2.23 2.90
CA LEU A 51 11.81 -1.37 2.83
C LEU A 51 12.77 -1.79 3.96
N ASN A 52 13.83 -2.52 3.59
CA ASN A 52 14.92 -2.81 4.50
C ASN A 52 15.82 -1.58 4.62
N GLY A 53 15.48 -0.64 5.53
CA GLY A 53 16.33 0.51 5.85
C GLY A 53 15.60 1.85 5.90
N ASN A 54 16.40 2.93 6.01
CA ASN A 54 15.93 4.30 6.19
C ASN A 54 15.49 4.99 4.89
N ASN A 55 15.39 4.24 3.79
CA ASN A 55 15.08 4.76 2.46
C ASN A 55 13.63 5.22 2.28
N SER A 56 12.75 5.00 3.27
CA SER A 56 11.36 5.47 3.20
C SER A 56 11.27 6.99 3.04
N ASP A 57 12.16 7.73 3.70
CA ASP A 57 12.16 9.20 3.67
C ASP A 57 12.57 9.75 2.30
N GLU A 58 13.50 9.07 1.61
CA GLU A 58 13.94 9.44 0.26
C GLU A 58 12.93 9.00 -0.81
N MET A 59 12.23 7.87 -0.60
CA MET A 59 11.24 7.35 -1.54
C MET A 59 9.92 8.10 -1.49
N LYS A 60 9.54 8.62 -0.31
CA LYS A 60 8.29 9.37 -0.12
C LYS A 60 8.11 10.51 -1.14
N PRO A 61 9.02 11.50 -1.26
CA PRO A 61 8.82 12.62 -2.18
C PRO A 61 8.79 12.19 -3.65
N VAL A 62 9.50 11.11 -4.01
CA VAL A 62 9.48 10.57 -5.38
C VAL A 62 8.12 9.93 -5.68
N LEU A 63 7.58 9.15 -4.75
CA LEU A 63 6.27 8.50 -4.91
C LEU A 63 5.13 9.51 -4.87
N GLU A 64 5.24 10.57 -4.06
CA GLU A 64 4.27 11.68 -3.99
C GLU A 64 4.07 12.41 -5.33
N GLN A 65 5.06 12.36 -6.24
CA GLN A 65 4.92 12.93 -7.58
C GLN A 65 4.00 12.12 -8.50
N TYR A 66 3.83 10.82 -8.21
CA TYR A 66 3.08 9.91 -9.07
C TYR A 66 1.78 9.43 -8.44
N LEU A 67 1.71 9.35 -7.11
CA LEU A 67 0.57 8.83 -6.35
C LEU A 67 0.27 9.69 -5.13
N ALA A 68 -0.99 9.68 -4.70
CA ALA A 68 -1.38 10.32 -3.46
C ALA A 68 -0.83 9.55 -2.25
N TYR A 69 -0.08 10.23 -1.39
CA TYR A 69 0.37 9.70 -0.11
C TYR A 69 -0.74 9.80 0.93
N LEU A 70 -0.97 8.72 1.68
CA LEU A 70 -1.80 8.71 2.87
C LEU A 70 -0.90 8.57 4.10
N GLU A 71 -0.97 9.54 5.01
CA GLU A 71 -0.25 9.53 6.30
C GLU A 71 -0.70 8.40 7.23
N THR A 72 -1.90 7.86 7.00
CA THR A 72 -2.46 6.77 7.80
C THR A 72 -3.09 5.73 6.88
N GLU A 73 -2.98 4.46 7.26
CA GLU A 73 -3.74 3.39 6.61
C GLU A 73 -5.23 3.81 6.61
N PRO A 74 -5.94 3.71 5.47
CA PRO A 74 -7.36 4.01 5.42
C PRO A 74 -8.12 3.00 6.30
N LYS A 75 -8.26 3.30 7.59
CA LYS A 75 -9.03 2.54 8.59
C LYS A 75 -10.52 2.42 8.24
N THR A 76 -10.98 3.11 7.20
CA THR A 76 -12.40 3.41 7.00
C THR A 76 -13.24 2.25 6.44
N PHE A 77 -12.66 1.14 5.96
CA PHE A 77 -13.47 0.06 5.35
C PHE A 77 -13.20 -1.38 5.83
N ILE A 78 -12.03 -1.72 6.38
CA ILE A 78 -11.79 -3.05 6.98
C ILE A 78 -12.34 -3.13 8.41
N ASP A 79 -12.21 -2.05 9.20
CA ASP A 79 -12.61 -2.04 10.61
C ASP A 79 -14.14 -2.16 10.77
N LYS A 80 -14.92 -1.50 9.89
CA LYS A 80 -16.40 -1.60 9.90
C LYS A 80 -16.94 -2.96 9.47
N ALA A 81 -16.19 -3.75 8.69
CA ALA A 81 -16.63 -5.09 8.33
C ALA A 81 -16.42 -6.08 9.49
N TYR A 82 -15.34 -5.90 10.28
CA TYR A 82 -15.07 -6.75 11.43
C TYR A 82 -16.07 -6.54 12.56
N ASP A 83 -16.43 -5.28 12.84
CA ASP A 83 -17.42 -4.95 13.88
C ASP A 83 -18.84 -5.43 13.53
N SER A 84 -19.15 -5.60 12.24
CA SER A 84 -20.48 -6.05 11.80
C SER A 84 -20.64 -7.58 11.71
N ILE A 85 -19.53 -8.35 11.69
CA ILE A 85 -19.57 -9.82 11.62
C ILE A 85 -19.57 -10.45 13.02
N THR A 86 -18.93 -9.82 14.02
CA THR A 86 -18.91 -10.33 15.40
C THR A 86 -20.24 -10.14 16.13
N GLY A 87 -21.16 -9.31 15.61
CA GLY A 87 -22.49 -9.10 16.19
C GLY A 87 -23.56 -10.15 15.84
N LYS A 88 -23.27 -11.18 15.01
CA LYS A 88 -24.29 -12.14 14.54
C LYS A 88 -23.99 -13.63 14.76
N PHE A 89 -22.91 -13.98 15.48
CA PHE A 89 -22.66 -15.37 15.92
C PHE A 89 -22.76 -15.53 17.44
N ALA A 90 -23.79 -14.92 18.03
CA ALA A 90 -24.28 -15.29 19.35
C ALA A 90 -25.64 -15.98 19.20
N ILE A 91 -25.64 -17.19 18.62
CA ILE A 91 -26.69 -18.21 18.77
C ILE A 91 -26.01 -19.58 18.76
#